data_AF-A0AAE4FL23-F1
#
_entry.id   AF-A0AAE4FL23-F1
#
_cell.length_a   1.000
_cell.length_b   1.000
_cell.length_c   1.000
_cell.angle_alpha   90.00
_cell.angle_beta   90.00
_cell.angle_gamma   90.00
#
_symmetry.space_group_name_H-M   'P 1'
#
loop_
_entity.id
_entity.type
_entity.pdbx_description
1 polymer ?
#
loop_
_entity_poly.entity_id
_entity_poly.type
_entity_poly.pdbx_seq_one_letter_code
_entity_poly.pdbx_strand_id
1 'polypeptide(L)' 'MEFWILAFEQNWIDAEQLKGAVKTEKFPFGEITPDEYYKITKIYFEVE' A
#
# COMPACT_ATOMS: atom_id res chain seq x y z
N MET A 1 1.94 9.28 1.56
CA MET A 1 1.31 8.72 0.34
C MET A 1 1.99 9.14 -0.96
N GLU A 2 2.46 10.39 -1.15
CA GLU A 2 3.03 10.87 -2.44
C GLU A 2 4.14 9.97 -3.02
N PHE A 3 5.10 9.54 -2.18
CA PHE A 3 6.14 8.59 -2.61
C PHE A 3 5.57 7.27 -3.13
N TRP A 4 4.59 6.69 -2.44
CA TRP A 4 4.00 5.40 -2.78
C TRP A 4 3.14 5.45 -4.05
N ILE A 5 2.46 6.57 -4.31
CA ILE A 5 1.79 6.82 -5.59
C ILE A 5 2.81 6.84 -6.72
N LEU A 6 3.86 7.65 -6.59
CA LEU A 6 4.91 7.77 -7.61
C LEU A 6 5.60 6.41 -7.86
N ALA A 7 5.97 5.69 -6.81
CA ALA A 7 6.63 4.40 -6.91
C ALA A 7 5.76 3.37 -7.65
N PHE A 8 4.45 3.37 -7.41
CA PHE A 8 3.52 2.48 -8.10
C PHE A 8 3.28 2.91 -9.56
N GLU A 9 3.05 4.20 -9.81
CA GLU A 9 2.85 4.75 -11.17
C GLU A 9 4.07 4.54 -12.07
N GLN A 10 5.28 4.59 -11.50
CA GLN A 10 6.54 4.34 -12.20
C GLN A 10 6.91 2.86 -12.27
N ASN A 11 6.06 1.95 -11.79
CA ASN A 11 6.30 0.51 -11.71
C ASN A 11 7.60 0.12 -10.98
N TRP A 12 8.02 0.92 -9.98
CA TRP A 12 9.16 0.56 -9.12
C TRP A 12 8.80 -0.54 -8.12
N ILE A 13 7.51 -0.64 -7.80
CA ILE A 13 6.90 -1.66 -6.97
C ILE A 13 5.58 -2.10 -7.58
N ASP A 14 5.15 -3.31 -7.28
CA ASP A 14 3.81 -3.80 -7.58
C ASP A 14 2.87 -3.74 -6.36
N ALA A 15 1.63 -4.18 -6.57
CA ALA A 15 0.60 -4.15 -5.53
C ALA A 15 0.92 -5.11 -4.38
N GLU A 16 1.66 -6.19 -4.61
CA GLU A 16 2.05 -7.16 -3.58
C GLU A 16 3.14 -6.56 -2.68
N GLN A 17 4.16 -5.96 -3.27
CA GLN A 17 5.22 -5.25 -2.57
C GLN A 17 4.69 -4.06 -1.76
N LEU A 18 3.71 -3.33 -2.30
CA LEU A 18 3.07 -2.22 -1.59
C LEU A 18 2.31 -2.67 -0.34
N LYS A 19 1.88 -3.93 -0.22
CA LYS A 19 1.24 -4.45 1.01
C LYS A 19 2.12 -4.28 2.24
N GLY A 20 3.45 -4.35 2.08
CA GLY A 20 4.41 -4.14 3.18
C GLY A 20 4.38 -2.72 3.76
N ALA A 21 3.93 -1.74 2.99
CA ALA A 21 3.74 -0.36 3.46
C ALA A 21 2.38 -0.15 4.14
N VAL A 22 1.47 -1.13 4.10
CA VAL A 22 0.12 -0.99 4.65
C VAL A 22 0.14 -1.21 6.16
N LYS A 23 -0.29 -0.19 6.87
CA LYS A 23 -0.48 -0.18 8.31
C LYS A 23 -1.67 -1.05 8.68
N THR A 24 -1.42 -2.04 9.51
CA THR A 24 -2.41 -2.97 10.06
C THR A 24 -2.19 -3.16 11.56
N GLU A 25 -3.06 -3.91 12.23
CA GLU A 25 -2.84 -4.28 13.63
C GLU A 25 -1.56 -5.11 13.83
N LYS A 26 -1.27 -6.02 12.89
CA LYS A 26 -0.06 -6.85 12.89
C LYS A 26 1.19 -6.06 12.46
N PHE A 27 1.02 -5.07 11.59
CA PHE A 27 2.09 -4.21 11.08
C PHE A 27 1.81 -2.73 11.42
N PRO A 28 2.01 -2.33 12.69
CA PRO A 28 1.64 -0.99 13.16
C PRO A 28 2.56 0.12 12.63
N PHE A 29 3.67 -0.24 11.98
CA PHE A 29 4.66 0.69 11.45
C PHE A 29 4.50 0.98 9.95
N GLY A 30 3.42 0.50 9.32
CA GLY A 30 3.13 0.84 7.93
C GLY A 30 2.92 2.36 7.73
N GLU A 31 3.21 2.82 6.52
CA GLU A 31 3.18 4.23 6.13
C GLU A 31 1.87 4.66 5.47
N ILE A 32 1.06 3.71 4.99
CA ILE A 32 -0.24 3.97 4.36
C ILE A 32 -1.32 3.08 4.97
N THR A 33 -2.57 3.51 4.92
CA THR A 33 -3.74 2.74 5.37
C THR A 33 -4.26 1.77 4.29
N PRO A 34 -5.08 0.76 4.65
CA PRO A 34 -5.79 -0.08 3.68
C PRO A 34 -6.59 0.73 2.63
N ASP A 35 -7.19 1.84 3.05
CA ASP A 35 -7.93 2.75 2.15
C ASP A 35 -7.00 3.47 1.18
N GLU A 36 -5.83 3.90 1.63
CA GLU A 36 -4.82 4.53 0.76
C GLU A 36 -4.21 3.53 -0.21
N TYR A 37 -3.98 2.29 0.23
CA TYR A 37 -3.59 1.19 -0.65
C TYR A 37 -4.61 1.02 -1.78
N TYR A 38 -5.91 0.96 -1.47
CA TYR A 38 -6.97 0.88 -2.48
C TYR A 38 -6.97 2.08 -3.42
N LYS A 39 -6.71 3.30 -2.92
CA LYS A 39 -6.63 4.49 -3.78
C LYS A 39 -5.53 4.37 -4.83
N ILE A 40 -4.37 3.79 -4.47
CA ILE A 40 -3.21 3.59 -5.33
C ILE A 40 -3.44 2.43 -6.31
N THR A 41 -3.81 1.26 -5.79
CA THR A 41 -3.80 -0.01 -6.56
C THR A 41 -5.14 -0.36 -7.19
N LYS A 42 -6.24 0.24 -6.72
CA LYS A 42 -7.63 -0.17 -6.99
C LYS A 42 -7.95 -1.60 -6.54
N ILE A 43 -7.16 -2.15 -5.62
CA ILE A 43 -7.32 -3.50 -5.05
C ILE A 43 -7.70 -3.36 -3.58
N TYR A 44 -8.72 -4.09 -3.14
CA TYR A 44 -9.10 -4.13 -1.73
C TYR A 44 -8.00 -4.85 -0.93
N PHE A 45 -7.55 -4.22 0.16
CA PHE A 45 -6.58 -4.84 1.04
C PHE A 45 -7.29 -5.83 1.96
N GLU A 46 -7.01 -7.11 1.77
CA GLU A 46 -7.48 -8.18 2.66
C GLU A 46 -6.49 -8.35 3.82
N VAL A 47 -7.00 -8.21 5.04
CA VAL A 47 -6.24 -8.47 6.26
C VAL A 47 -6.38 -9.96 6.58
N GLU A 48 -5.33 -10.75 6.38
CA GLU A 48 -5.20 -12.07 7.02
C GLU A 48 -4.84 -11.93 8.50
#